data_AF-A0A854WBH7-F1
#
_entry.id   AF-A0A854WBH7-F1
#
_cell.length_a   1.000
_cell.length_b   1.000
_cell.length_c   1.000
_cell.angle_alpha   90.00
_cell.angle_beta   90.00
_cell.angle_gamma   90.00
#
_symmetry.space_group_name_H-M   'P 1'
#
loop_
_entity.id
_entity.type
_entity.pdbx_description
1 polymer ?
#
loop_
_entity_poly.entity_id
_entity_poly.type
_entity_poly.pdbx_seq_one_letter_code
_entity_poly.pdbx_strand_id
1 'polypeptide(L)'
;MELKAYFPEVKRSYFPIFDSDWISIQDGEEYLHFPISSLTKRELILLEVLAHKNSPAEKHRSAWHAYLVDGKGDVPEELSAYQFIYFNHQEQLSQEFNDVLSSIIGTVIDHIAISQTRTAFLIDNQTKTDNFATLIDILPTLENDFGQAFRVFIGNEWPKDSLAPISAYFKEENNLFSSYLADKRSHQVVSFPELMLWSLIAVISLKTVEAHFNHCLIQNKDMSDMVVAMWQSQGNLVQSAQKLYIHRNSLQYKLDKLKVQSGLNLKNLDDLAFAYLFIEKK
;
A
#
# COMPACT_ATOMS: atom_id res chain seq x y z
N MET A 1 12.74 4.96 28.66
CA MET A 1 12.68 3.69 29.42
C MET A 1 12.42 2.59 28.42
N GLU A 2 13.26 1.57 28.34
CA GLU A 2 13.07 0.49 27.35
C GLU A 2 11.94 -0.44 27.78
N LEU A 3 10.81 -0.38 27.07
CA LEU A 3 9.63 -1.23 27.31
C LEU A 3 9.98 -2.73 27.40
N LYS A 4 11.00 -3.17 26.64
CA LYS A 4 11.53 -4.55 26.66
C LYS A 4 12.12 -4.98 28.00
N ALA A 5 12.53 -4.07 28.86
CA ALA A 5 13.03 -4.41 30.20
C ALA A 5 11.90 -4.90 31.13
N TYR A 6 10.65 -4.50 30.86
CA TYR A 6 9.47 -4.87 31.63
C TYR A 6 8.62 -5.92 30.90
N PHE A 7 8.58 -5.86 29.56
CA PHE A 7 7.86 -6.81 28.71
C PHE A 7 8.81 -7.41 27.66
N PRO A 8 9.62 -8.42 28.04
CA PRO A 8 10.67 -8.94 27.18
C PRO A 8 10.15 -9.64 25.91
N GLU A 9 8.91 -10.15 25.95
CA GLU A 9 8.27 -10.87 24.85
C GLU A 9 7.39 -9.96 23.96
N VAL A 10 7.40 -8.64 24.19
CA VAL A 10 6.63 -7.71 23.38
C VAL A 10 7.11 -7.72 21.93
N LYS A 11 6.19 -7.94 20.99
CA LYS A 11 6.44 -7.84 19.56
C LYS A 11 5.92 -6.50 19.05
N ARG A 12 6.43 -6.08 17.91
CA ARG A 12 5.94 -4.90 17.20
C ARG A 12 5.51 -5.30 15.81
N SER A 13 4.40 -4.77 15.34
CA SER A 13 4.04 -4.83 13.93
C SER A 13 3.11 -3.67 13.58
N TYR A 14 2.91 -3.36 12.31
CA TYR A 14 2.06 -2.24 11.90
C TYR A 14 0.56 -2.60 11.85
N PHE A 15 0.21 -3.83 12.23
CA PHE A 15 -1.16 -4.30 12.33
C PHE A 15 -1.40 -4.99 13.66
N PRO A 16 -2.59 -4.89 14.25
CA PRO A 16 -2.95 -5.69 15.40
C PRO A 16 -2.80 -7.20 15.14
N ILE A 17 -2.23 -7.93 16.11
CA ILE A 17 -2.33 -9.40 16.21
C ILE A 17 -3.62 -9.70 16.96
N PHE A 18 -4.48 -10.53 16.37
CA PHE A 18 -5.80 -10.89 16.90
C PHE A 18 -5.91 -12.35 17.33
N ASP A 19 -4.76 -12.98 17.56
CA ASP A 19 -4.70 -14.28 18.21
C ASP A 19 -5.17 -14.13 19.67
N SER A 20 -5.99 -15.06 20.16
CA SER A 20 -6.47 -15.08 21.55
C SER A 20 -5.35 -15.15 22.58
N ASP A 21 -4.14 -15.45 22.14
CA ASP A 21 -2.94 -15.48 22.96
C ASP A 21 -2.24 -14.11 23.05
N TRP A 22 -2.73 -13.06 22.36
CA TRP A 22 -2.07 -11.74 22.28
C TRP A 22 -3.03 -10.58 22.53
N ILE A 23 -2.51 -9.52 23.18
CA ILE A 23 -3.15 -8.21 23.25
C ILE A 23 -2.33 -7.18 22.47
N SER A 24 -2.99 -6.46 21.57
CA SER A 24 -2.36 -5.48 20.68
C SER A 24 -2.76 -4.06 21.08
N ILE A 25 -1.78 -3.20 21.34
CA ILE A 25 -1.99 -1.79 21.64
C ILE A 25 -1.31 -0.93 20.61
N GLN A 26 -2.03 0.05 20.07
CA GLN A 26 -1.45 1.02 19.17
C GLN A 26 -0.47 1.96 19.92
N ASP A 27 0.74 2.09 19.37
CA ASP A 27 1.82 2.99 19.79
C ASP A 27 2.35 3.74 18.55
N GLY A 28 1.76 4.91 18.27
CA GLY A 28 2.01 5.65 17.04
C GLY A 28 1.54 4.90 15.78
N GLU A 29 2.45 4.65 14.83
CA GLU A 29 2.17 3.89 13.60
C GLU A 29 2.27 2.37 13.80
N GLU A 30 2.85 1.92 14.92
CA GLU A 30 3.03 0.51 15.25
C GLU A 30 1.98 0.04 16.26
N TYR A 31 1.83 -1.27 16.33
CA TYR A 31 1.12 -1.98 17.37
C TYR A 31 2.15 -2.76 18.19
N LEU A 32 2.08 -2.58 19.50
CA LEU A 32 2.78 -3.39 20.48
C LEU A 32 1.91 -4.61 20.80
N HIS A 33 2.45 -5.80 20.59
CA HIS A 33 1.78 -7.05 20.87
C HIS A 33 2.37 -7.69 22.12
N PHE A 34 1.55 -7.86 23.13
CA PHE A 34 1.93 -8.49 24.38
C PHE A 34 1.30 -9.89 24.43
N PRO A 35 2.07 -10.96 24.67
CA PRO A 35 1.50 -12.28 24.86
C PRO A 35 0.72 -12.31 26.17
N ILE A 36 -0.55 -12.73 26.14
CA ILE A 36 -1.41 -12.81 27.32
C ILE A 36 -0.82 -13.75 28.38
N SER A 37 -0.14 -14.81 27.94
CA SER A 37 0.57 -15.75 28.81
C SER A 37 1.69 -15.11 29.64
N SER A 38 2.27 -13.98 29.18
CA SER A 38 3.36 -13.29 29.88
C SER A 38 2.87 -12.12 30.74
N LEU A 39 1.56 -11.91 30.87
CA LEU A 39 0.97 -10.76 31.57
C LEU A 39 0.35 -11.16 32.90
N THR A 40 0.50 -10.31 33.92
CA THR A 40 -0.28 -10.43 35.15
C THR A 40 -1.73 -9.98 34.92
N LYS A 41 -2.66 -10.44 35.76
CA LYS A 41 -4.07 -10.02 35.69
C LYS A 41 -4.27 -8.50 35.72
N ARG A 42 -3.43 -7.79 36.49
CA ARG A 42 -3.49 -6.33 36.60
C ARG A 42 -3.00 -5.65 35.32
N GLU A 43 -1.93 -6.15 34.72
CA GLU A 43 -1.41 -5.64 33.45
C GLU A 43 -2.38 -5.92 32.30
N LEU A 44 -2.97 -7.11 32.26
CA LEU A 44 -3.99 -7.44 31.27
C LEU A 44 -5.17 -6.45 31.31
N ILE A 45 -5.74 -6.20 32.50
CA ILE A 45 -6.82 -5.22 32.66
C ILE A 45 -6.37 -3.81 32.23
N LEU A 46 -5.16 -3.40 32.60
CA LEU A 46 -4.63 -2.09 32.20
C LEU A 46 -4.48 -1.97 30.68
N LEU A 47 -3.93 -3.00 30.04
CA LEU A 47 -3.71 -3.06 28.60
C LEU A 47 -5.04 -3.13 27.83
N GLU A 48 -6.06 -3.83 28.35
CA GLU A 48 -7.42 -3.83 27.81
C GLU A 48 -8.07 -2.43 27.88
N VAL A 49 -7.92 -1.74 29.01
CA VAL A 49 -8.43 -0.36 29.18
C VAL A 49 -7.71 0.60 28.22
N LEU A 50 -6.40 0.45 28.02
CA LEU A 50 -5.65 1.26 27.06
C LEU A 50 -6.03 0.95 25.61
N ALA A 51 -6.21 -0.32 25.26
CA ALA A 51 -6.68 -0.74 23.94
C ALA A 51 -8.07 -0.19 23.61
N HIS A 52 -8.97 -0.15 24.60
CA HIS A 52 -10.31 0.43 24.44
C HIS A 52 -10.30 1.96 24.37
N LYS A 53 -9.38 2.65 25.06
CA LYS A 53 -9.22 4.11 24.96
C LYS A 53 -8.55 4.56 23.67
N ASN A 54 -7.62 3.77 23.13
CA ASN A 54 -6.89 4.07 21.90
C ASN A 54 -7.60 3.55 20.64
N SER A 55 -8.64 2.72 20.78
CA SER A 55 -9.54 2.41 19.68
C SER A 55 -10.24 3.70 19.25
N PRO A 56 -10.02 4.20 18.02
CA PRO A 56 -10.79 5.32 17.51
C PRO A 56 -12.26 4.95 17.62
N ALA A 57 -13.06 5.89 18.13
CA ALA A 57 -14.46 5.73 18.49
C ALA A 57 -15.23 4.77 17.57
N GLU A 58 -16.00 3.87 18.17
CA GLU A 58 -16.87 2.83 17.59
C GLU A 58 -17.94 3.32 16.58
N LYS A 59 -17.90 4.57 16.11
CA LYS A 59 -19.06 5.19 15.47
C LYS A 59 -19.24 4.86 13.99
N HIS A 60 -18.20 4.53 13.24
CA HIS A 60 -18.34 4.12 11.83
C HIS A 60 -17.25 3.13 11.43
N ARG A 61 -17.34 1.86 11.88
CA ARG A 61 -16.54 0.78 11.29
C ARG A 61 -17.28 0.25 10.07
N SER A 62 -16.75 0.53 8.88
CA SER A 62 -17.28 -0.02 7.64
C SER A 62 -16.98 -1.51 7.51
N ALA A 63 -17.67 -2.19 6.59
CA ALA A 63 -17.37 -3.59 6.27
C ALA A 63 -15.94 -3.77 5.75
N TRP A 64 -15.40 -2.79 5.01
CA TRP A 64 -14.01 -2.82 4.55
C TRP A 64 -13.02 -2.64 5.70
N HIS A 65 -13.31 -1.79 6.70
CA HIS A 65 -12.49 -1.72 7.90
C HIS A 65 -12.46 -3.06 8.64
N ALA A 66 -13.62 -3.70 8.82
CA ALA A 66 -13.68 -5.02 9.47
C ALA A 66 -12.84 -6.06 8.70
N TYR A 67 -12.94 -6.09 7.38
CA TYR A 67 -12.22 -7.05 6.53
C TYR A 67 -10.70 -6.78 6.47
N LEU A 68 -10.30 -5.53 6.22
CA LEU A 68 -8.90 -5.16 5.96
C LEU A 68 -8.08 -4.93 7.23
N VAL A 69 -8.69 -4.31 8.25
CA VAL A 69 -8.01 -3.94 9.50
C VAL A 69 -8.28 -4.96 10.59
N ASP A 70 -9.55 -5.31 10.83
CA ASP A 70 -9.90 -6.26 11.90
C ASP A 70 -9.67 -7.74 11.48
N GLY A 71 -9.47 -8.01 10.18
CA GLY A 71 -9.33 -9.36 9.63
C GLY A 71 -10.57 -10.23 9.79
N LYS A 72 -11.75 -9.60 9.89
CA LYS A 72 -13.04 -10.25 10.16
C LYS A 72 -13.99 -10.09 8.99
N GLY A 73 -14.77 -11.14 8.75
CA GLY A 73 -15.76 -11.17 7.68
C GLY A 73 -15.15 -11.49 6.31
N ASP A 74 -16.01 -11.55 5.32
CA ASP A 74 -15.65 -11.78 3.92
C ASP A 74 -15.45 -10.43 3.20
N VAL A 75 -14.93 -10.52 1.97
CA VAL A 75 -14.80 -9.35 1.08
C VAL A 75 -16.17 -8.69 0.91
N PRO A 76 -16.34 -7.39 1.28
CA PRO A 76 -17.65 -6.75 1.27
C PRO A 76 -18.27 -6.62 -0.13
N GLU A 77 -17.45 -6.31 -1.13
CA GLU A 77 -17.87 -6.09 -2.51
C GLU A 77 -16.79 -6.58 -3.48
N GLU A 78 -17.22 -7.16 -4.62
CA GLU A 78 -16.29 -7.56 -5.68
C GLU A 78 -15.84 -6.36 -6.51
N LEU A 79 -14.53 -6.09 -6.50
CA LEU A 79 -13.92 -5.00 -7.26
C LEU A 79 -13.28 -5.52 -8.54
N SER A 80 -13.44 -4.80 -9.64
CA SER A 80 -12.86 -5.15 -10.95
C SER A 80 -11.38 -4.75 -11.06
N ALA A 81 -11.04 -3.60 -10.52
CA ALA A 81 -9.70 -3.11 -10.27
C ALA A 81 -9.76 -2.15 -9.08
N TYR A 82 -8.74 -2.17 -8.22
CA TYR A 82 -8.71 -1.33 -7.04
C TYR A 82 -7.33 -0.75 -6.79
N GLN A 83 -7.29 0.34 -6.06
CA GLN A 83 -6.05 0.98 -5.62
C GLN A 83 -6.23 1.49 -4.20
N PHE A 84 -5.16 1.42 -3.41
CA PHE A 84 -5.11 2.06 -2.10
C PHE A 84 -4.29 3.33 -2.16
N ILE A 85 -4.79 4.39 -1.51
CA ILE A 85 -4.01 5.59 -1.24
C ILE A 85 -3.94 5.81 0.26
N TYR A 86 -2.74 5.79 0.82
CA TYR A 86 -2.48 5.88 2.24
C TYR A 86 -2.10 7.31 2.59
N PHE A 87 -2.85 7.94 3.48
CA PHE A 87 -2.55 9.23 4.08
C PHE A 87 -2.06 9.02 5.50
N ASN A 88 -0.81 9.40 5.75
CA ASN A 88 -0.29 9.59 7.09
C ASN A 88 -0.50 11.05 7.50
N HIS A 89 -1.10 11.26 8.66
CA HIS A 89 -1.56 12.54 9.16
C HIS A 89 -1.22 12.72 10.63
N GLN A 90 -1.24 13.96 11.11
CA GLN A 90 -0.98 14.27 12.52
C GLN A 90 -2.24 14.12 13.38
N GLU A 91 -3.38 14.52 12.80
CA GLU A 91 -4.70 14.45 13.42
C GLU A 91 -5.66 13.72 12.50
N GLN A 92 -6.63 13.02 13.10
CA GLN A 92 -7.61 12.23 12.38
C GLN A 92 -8.38 13.09 11.38
N LEU A 93 -8.46 12.59 10.14
CA LEU A 93 -9.11 13.28 9.03
C LEU A 93 -10.58 13.57 9.36
N SER A 94 -11.00 14.82 9.12
CA SER A 94 -12.39 15.23 9.25
C SER A 94 -13.24 14.66 8.12
N GLN A 95 -14.56 14.61 8.32
CA GLN A 95 -15.48 14.22 7.25
C GLN A 95 -15.38 15.17 6.04
N GLU A 96 -15.20 16.46 6.29
CA GLU A 96 -15.01 17.48 5.24
C GLU A 96 -13.78 17.19 4.38
N PHE A 97 -12.66 16.74 4.98
CA PHE A 97 -11.48 16.31 4.23
C PHE A 97 -11.79 15.12 3.33
N ASN A 98 -12.47 14.10 3.89
CA ASN A 98 -12.82 12.90 3.14
C ASN A 98 -13.74 13.23 1.95
N ASP A 99 -14.70 14.14 2.13
CA ASP A 99 -15.64 14.56 1.09
C ASP A 99 -14.93 15.35 -0.03
N VAL A 100 -14.05 16.29 0.34
CA VAL A 100 -13.23 17.06 -0.63
C VAL A 100 -12.33 16.12 -1.42
N LEU A 101 -11.60 15.23 -0.76
CA LEU A 101 -10.70 14.29 -1.43
C LEU A 101 -11.47 13.36 -2.38
N SER A 102 -12.62 12.85 -1.93
CA SER A 102 -13.48 11.98 -2.75
C SER A 102 -14.01 12.69 -3.99
N SER A 103 -14.29 14.00 -3.89
CA SER A 103 -14.72 14.81 -5.04
C SER A 103 -13.62 15.03 -6.08
N ILE A 104 -12.35 15.02 -5.66
CA ILE A 104 -11.20 15.26 -6.54
C ILE A 104 -10.73 13.98 -7.21
N ILE A 105 -10.54 12.92 -6.41
CA ILE A 105 -10.00 11.65 -6.90
C ILE A 105 -11.08 10.84 -7.63
N GLY A 106 -12.35 11.00 -7.25
CA GLY A 106 -13.45 10.21 -7.78
C GLY A 106 -13.38 8.74 -7.33
N THR A 107 -14.52 8.05 -7.40
CA THR A 107 -14.65 6.59 -7.18
C THR A 107 -14.04 6.03 -5.89
N VAL A 108 -13.96 6.82 -4.82
CA VAL A 108 -13.63 6.33 -3.47
C VAL A 108 -14.75 5.41 -2.98
N ILE A 109 -14.42 4.13 -2.78
CA ILE A 109 -15.32 3.11 -2.24
C ILE A 109 -15.45 3.29 -0.73
N ASP A 110 -14.32 3.50 -0.05
CA ASP A 110 -14.28 3.65 1.40
C ASP A 110 -13.02 4.37 1.89
N HIS A 111 -13.12 4.96 3.09
CA HIS A 111 -11.99 5.53 3.82
C HIS A 111 -11.80 4.77 5.14
N ILE A 112 -10.66 4.10 5.25
CA ILE A 112 -10.37 3.10 6.26
C ILE A 112 -9.36 3.70 7.23
N ALA A 113 -9.82 4.07 8.42
CA ALA A 113 -8.93 4.52 9.50
C ALA A 113 -8.13 3.32 10.03
N ILE A 114 -6.87 3.19 9.61
CA ILE A 114 -5.96 2.11 10.05
C ILE A 114 -5.48 2.37 11.48
N SER A 115 -5.31 3.66 11.80
CA SER A 115 -4.63 4.17 12.97
C SER A 115 -5.09 5.62 13.23
N GLN A 116 -4.86 6.14 14.44
CA GLN A 116 -5.09 7.56 14.75
C GLN A 116 -4.33 8.55 13.82
N THR A 117 -3.24 8.10 13.20
CA THR A 117 -2.37 8.91 12.33
C THR A 117 -2.33 8.39 10.89
N ARG A 118 -3.15 7.39 10.53
CA ARG A 118 -3.17 6.85 9.17
C ARG A 118 -4.55 6.42 8.70
N THR A 119 -4.92 6.89 7.52
CA THR A 119 -6.14 6.50 6.80
C THR A 119 -5.78 5.98 5.42
N ALA A 120 -6.37 4.87 4.99
CA ALA A 120 -6.30 4.40 3.61
C ALA A 120 -7.61 4.66 2.87
N PHE A 121 -7.52 5.20 1.67
CA PHE A 121 -8.66 5.34 0.76
C PHE A 121 -8.62 4.18 -0.22
N LEU A 122 -9.69 3.41 -0.27
CA LEU A 122 -9.89 2.35 -1.25
C LEU A 122 -10.66 2.93 -2.44
N ILE A 123 -10.07 2.85 -3.62
CA ILE A 123 -10.60 3.47 -4.85
C ILE A 123 -10.94 2.38 -5.85
N ASP A 124 -12.10 2.51 -6.50
CA ASP A 124 -12.45 1.72 -7.68
C ASP A 124 -11.73 2.31 -8.89
N ASN A 125 -10.72 1.59 -9.39
CA ASN A 125 -9.81 2.12 -10.41
C ASN A 125 -10.31 1.87 -11.85
N GLN A 126 -11.63 1.89 -12.04
CA GLN A 126 -12.24 1.79 -13.37
C GLN A 126 -12.03 3.05 -14.21
N THR A 127 -11.78 4.19 -13.57
CA THR A 127 -11.49 5.46 -14.24
C THR A 127 -9.98 5.63 -14.46
N LYS A 128 -9.56 5.93 -15.70
CA LYS A 128 -8.14 6.11 -16.09
C LYS A 128 -7.57 7.48 -15.66
N THR A 129 -7.77 7.88 -14.42
CA THR A 129 -7.21 9.12 -13.87
C THR A 129 -5.82 8.85 -13.31
N ASP A 130 -4.85 9.73 -13.58
CA ASP A 130 -3.53 9.65 -12.97
C ASP A 130 -3.58 10.23 -11.56
N ASN A 131 -3.93 9.38 -10.59
CA ASN A 131 -4.07 9.77 -9.19
C ASN A 131 -2.78 10.38 -8.61
N PHE A 132 -1.60 9.99 -9.11
CA PHE A 132 -0.32 10.49 -8.62
C PHE A 132 -0.08 11.94 -9.02
N ALA A 133 -0.23 12.28 -10.29
CA ALA A 133 -0.11 13.66 -10.75
C ALA A 133 -1.15 14.57 -10.08
N THR A 134 -2.41 14.12 -10.03
CA THR A 134 -3.48 14.88 -9.37
C THR A 134 -3.20 15.12 -7.90
N LEU A 135 -2.73 14.11 -7.15
CA LEU A 135 -2.42 14.29 -5.73
C LEU A 135 -1.25 15.23 -5.48
N ILE A 136 -0.19 15.16 -6.27
CA ILE A 136 0.94 16.09 -6.15
C ILE A 136 0.48 17.55 -6.31
N ASP A 137 -0.40 17.80 -7.29
CA ASP A 137 -0.85 19.16 -7.60
C ASP A 137 -1.79 19.73 -6.50
N ILE A 138 -2.65 18.90 -5.91
CA ILE A 138 -3.63 19.36 -4.91
C ILE A 138 -3.13 19.30 -3.47
N LEU A 139 -2.13 18.47 -3.15
CA LEU A 139 -1.72 18.22 -1.77
C LEU A 139 -1.33 19.50 -1.03
N PRO A 140 -0.57 20.46 -1.61
CA PRO A 140 -0.24 21.70 -0.91
C PRO A 140 -1.47 22.55 -0.54
N THR A 141 -2.51 22.50 -1.38
CA THR A 141 -3.79 23.19 -1.11
C THR A 141 -4.53 22.50 0.03
N LEU A 142 -4.59 21.17 0.01
CA LEU A 142 -5.20 20.39 1.10
C LEU A 142 -4.45 20.59 2.44
N GLU A 143 -3.12 20.63 2.43
CA GLU A 143 -2.33 20.87 3.64
C GLU A 143 -2.61 22.28 4.23
N ASN A 144 -2.82 23.28 3.37
CA ASN A 144 -3.13 24.64 3.79
C ASN A 144 -4.55 24.75 4.35
N ASP A 145 -5.54 24.26 3.60
CA ASP A 145 -6.96 24.37 3.95
C ASP A 145 -7.29 23.62 5.25
N PHE A 146 -6.64 22.48 5.49
CA PHE A 146 -6.84 21.65 6.69
C PHE A 146 -5.77 21.84 7.77
N GLY A 147 -4.77 22.69 7.53
CA GLY A 147 -3.78 23.09 8.53
C GLY A 147 -2.85 21.98 9.03
N GLN A 148 -2.66 20.91 8.25
CA GLN A 148 -1.82 19.78 8.63
C GLN A 148 -1.03 19.24 7.45
N ALA A 149 0.19 18.76 7.70
CA ALA A 149 1.03 18.14 6.69
C ALA A 149 0.68 16.67 6.50
N PHE A 150 0.78 16.20 5.26
CA PHE A 150 0.51 14.81 4.90
C PHE A 150 1.75 14.10 4.36
N ARG A 151 1.83 12.80 4.63
CA ARG A 151 2.66 11.89 3.85
C ARG A 151 1.74 10.93 3.13
N VAL A 152 1.81 10.91 1.80
CA VAL A 152 0.90 10.15 0.96
C VAL A 152 1.66 9.06 0.25
N PHE A 153 1.13 7.86 0.29
CA PHE A 153 1.59 6.75 -0.53
C PHE A 153 0.47 6.31 -1.47
N ILE A 154 0.76 6.27 -2.75
CA ILE A 154 -0.13 5.75 -3.78
C ILE A 154 0.27 4.32 -4.11
N GLY A 155 -0.54 3.36 -3.67
CA GLY A 155 -0.36 1.94 -3.89
C GLY A 155 -0.51 1.52 -5.35
N ASN A 156 -0.33 0.23 -5.60
CA ASN A 156 -0.41 -0.30 -6.97
C ASN A 156 -1.86 -0.34 -7.47
N GLU A 157 -2.05 -0.34 -8.78
CA GLU A 157 -3.33 -0.66 -9.40
C GLU A 157 -3.47 -2.20 -9.46
N TRP A 158 -4.30 -2.78 -8.59
CA TRP A 158 -4.50 -4.23 -8.50
C TRP A 158 -5.71 -4.69 -9.32
N PRO A 159 -5.57 -5.72 -10.18
CA PRO A 159 -6.71 -6.28 -10.91
C PRO A 159 -7.55 -7.22 -10.03
N LYS A 160 -8.80 -7.47 -10.43
CA LYS A 160 -9.67 -8.51 -9.82
C LYS A 160 -9.01 -9.88 -9.74
N ASP A 161 -8.34 -10.28 -10.81
CA ASP A 161 -7.72 -11.61 -10.95
C ASP A 161 -6.33 -11.70 -10.27
N SER A 162 -6.11 -10.92 -9.21
CA SER A 162 -4.88 -10.95 -8.43
C SER A 162 -4.70 -12.32 -7.72
N LEU A 163 -3.45 -12.72 -7.50
CA LEU A 163 -3.13 -14.06 -6.97
C LEU A 163 -3.48 -14.27 -5.50
N ALA A 164 -3.74 -13.18 -4.77
CA ALA A 164 -4.04 -13.21 -3.35
C ALA A 164 -5.25 -12.34 -3.01
N PRO A 165 -5.86 -12.53 -1.83
CA PRO A 165 -6.93 -11.66 -1.36
C PRO A 165 -6.46 -10.21 -1.20
N ILE A 166 -7.38 -9.26 -1.40
CA ILE A 166 -7.15 -7.81 -1.25
C ILE A 166 -6.45 -7.46 0.07
N SER A 167 -6.82 -8.13 1.17
CA SER A 167 -6.25 -7.92 2.51
C SER A 167 -4.75 -8.22 2.58
N ALA A 168 -4.24 -9.16 1.77
CA ALA A 168 -2.83 -9.50 1.74
C ALA A 168 -1.99 -8.39 1.09
N TYR A 169 -2.45 -7.83 -0.04
CA TYR A 169 -1.81 -6.69 -0.69
C TYR A 169 -1.86 -5.45 0.17
N PHE A 170 -3.03 -5.13 0.74
CA PHE A 170 -3.21 -4.04 1.69
C PHE A 170 -2.22 -4.12 2.87
N LYS A 171 -2.05 -5.33 3.42
CA LYS A 171 -1.12 -5.57 4.53
C LYS A 171 0.34 -5.30 4.12
N GLU A 172 0.78 -5.82 2.98
CA GLU A 172 2.16 -5.63 2.52
C GLU A 172 2.45 -4.18 2.16
N GLU A 173 1.54 -3.51 1.45
CA GLU A 173 1.64 -2.09 1.10
C GLU A 173 1.71 -1.19 2.35
N ASN A 174 0.81 -1.38 3.31
CA ASN A 174 0.81 -0.58 4.54
C ASN A 174 2.08 -0.80 5.37
N ASN A 175 2.57 -2.05 5.46
CA ASN A 175 3.83 -2.37 6.15
C ASN A 175 5.02 -1.73 5.44
N LEU A 176 5.05 -1.79 4.11
CA LEU A 176 6.10 -1.21 3.30
C LEU A 176 6.17 0.30 3.49
N PHE A 177 5.02 0.97 3.49
CA PHE A 177 4.94 2.42 3.70
C PHE A 177 5.42 2.83 5.09
N SER A 178 5.03 2.10 6.14
CA SER A 178 5.51 2.37 7.49
C SER A 178 7.04 2.22 7.60
N SER A 179 7.57 1.15 6.99
CA SER A 179 9.02 0.91 6.96
C SER A 179 9.74 2.06 6.24
N TYR A 180 9.15 2.59 5.16
CA TYR A 180 9.70 3.72 4.42
C TYR A 180 9.69 5.01 5.24
N LEU A 181 8.60 5.32 5.94
CA LEU A 181 8.51 6.52 6.80
C LEU A 181 9.50 6.49 7.96
N ALA A 182 9.84 5.29 8.47
CA ALA A 182 10.86 5.13 9.51
C ALA A 182 12.28 5.46 8.99
N ASP A 183 12.60 5.14 7.74
CA ASP A 183 13.91 5.39 7.11
C ASP A 183 14.03 6.78 6.48
N LYS A 184 12.96 7.26 5.83
CA LYS A 184 12.95 8.48 5.00
C LYS A 184 11.98 9.52 5.55
N ARG A 185 12.50 10.71 5.87
CA ARG A 185 11.71 11.83 6.41
C ARG A 185 11.28 12.88 5.38
N SER A 186 11.64 12.77 4.10
CA SER A 186 11.60 13.91 3.17
C SER A 186 10.44 13.95 2.17
N HIS A 187 9.98 12.82 1.60
CA HIS A 187 9.02 12.83 0.49
C HIS A 187 7.57 12.99 0.95
N GLN A 188 6.84 13.97 0.41
CA GLN A 188 5.43 14.22 0.75
C GLN A 188 4.50 13.23 0.06
N VAL A 189 4.74 12.91 -1.21
CA VAL A 189 4.03 11.87 -1.97
C VAL A 189 5.06 10.88 -2.48
N VAL A 190 4.75 9.59 -2.37
CA VAL A 190 5.59 8.50 -2.88
C VAL A 190 4.70 7.53 -3.66
N SER A 191 5.20 7.09 -4.82
CA SER A 191 4.50 6.12 -5.67
C SER A 191 4.86 4.68 -5.30
N PHE A 192 4.03 3.73 -5.73
CA PHE A 192 4.31 2.30 -5.62
C PHE A 192 5.68 1.88 -6.20
N PRO A 193 6.04 2.21 -7.45
CA PRO A 193 7.35 1.80 -7.99
C PRO A 193 8.52 2.39 -7.20
N GLU A 194 8.43 3.61 -6.68
CA GLU A 194 9.47 4.19 -5.83
C GLU A 194 9.67 3.40 -4.52
N LEU A 195 8.58 3.06 -3.84
CA LEU A 195 8.60 2.24 -2.63
C LEU A 195 9.12 0.83 -2.90
N MET A 196 8.74 0.25 -4.04
CA MET A 196 9.25 -1.05 -4.46
C MET A 196 10.76 -1.00 -4.75
N LEU A 197 11.26 0.01 -5.45
CA LEU A 197 12.68 0.23 -5.68
C LEU A 197 13.45 0.38 -4.37
N TRP A 198 12.91 1.18 -3.44
CA TRP A 198 13.48 1.29 -2.09
C TRP A 198 13.46 -0.06 -1.35
N SER A 199 12.37 -0.83 -1.45
CA SER A 199 12.26 -2.16 -0.82
C SER A 199 13.36 -3.13 -1.26
N LEU A 200 13.81 -3.03 -2.53
CA LEU A 200 14.91 -3.85 -3.06
C LEU A 200 16.24 -3.51 -2.38
N ILE A 201 16.48 -2.23 -2.09
CA ILE A 201 17.68 -1.74 -1.40
C ILE A 201 17.61 -2.08 0.09
N ALA A 202 16.44 -1.90 0.71
CA ALA A 202 16.19 -2.19 2.11
C ALA A 202 16.06 -3.69 2.42
N VAL A 203 16.05 -4.55 1.39
CA VAL A 203 15.90 -6.01 1.49
C VAL A 203 14.62 -6.41 2.25
N ILE A 204 13.53 -5.71 1.94
CA ILE A 204 12.20 -6.02 2.51
C ILE A 204 11.56 -7.12 1.67
N SER A 205 11.10 -8.19 2.32
CA SER A 205 10.36 -9.27 1.66
C SER A 205 8.87 -8.95 1.63
N LEU A 206 8.29 -8.98 0.43
CA LEU A 206 6.88 -8.70 0.18
C LEU A 206 6.30 -9.92 -0.55
N LYS A 207 6.10 -11.02 0.16
CA LYS A 207 5.83 -12.34 -0.44
C LYS A 207 4.66 -12.33 -1.43
N THR A 208 3.59 -11.62 -1.09
CA THR A 208 2.35 -11.55 -1.86
C THR A 208 2.56 -10.72 -3.13
N VAL A 209 3.12 -9.53 -2.97
CA VAL A 209 3.46 -8.62 -4.07
C VAL A 209 4.52 -9.24 -4.99
N GLU A 210 5.58 -9.81 -4.43
CA GLU A 210 6.63 -10.51 -5.18
C GLU A 210 6.05 -11.73 -5.92
N ALA A 211 5.15 -12.51 -5.33
CA ALA A 211 4.49 -13.62 -6.03
C ALA A 211 3.66 -13.15 -7.23
N HIS A 212 2.93 -12.03 -7.08
CA HIS A 212 2.19 -11.40 -8.18
C HIS A 212 3.09 -11.01 -9.34
N PHE A 213 4.18 -10.27 -9.06
CA PHE A 213 5.11 -9.85 -10.11
C PHE A 213 5.92 -11.00 -10.69
N ASN A 214 6.23 -12.05 -9.91
CA ASN A 214 6.79 -13.28 -10.46
C ASN A 214 5.89 -13.89 -11.53
N HIS A 215 4.57 -13.94 -11.28
CA HIS A 215 3.61 -14.45 -12.25
C HIS A 215 3.49 -13.54 -13.49
N CYS A 216 3.37 -12.23 -13.30
CA CYS A 216 3.19 -11.29 -14.40
C CYS A 216 4.45 -11.11 -15.28
N LEU A 217 5.63 -11.07 -14.67
CA LEU A 217 6.87 -10.67 -15.33
C LEU A 217 7.81 -11.84 -15.65
N ILE A 218 7.96 -12.81 -14.75
CA ILE A 218 8.97 -13.87 -14.86
C ILE A 218 8.41 -15.14 -15.48
N GLN A 219 7.22 -15.58 -15.06
CA GLN A 219 6.58 -16.78 -15.63
C GLN A 219 6.11 -16.55 -17.07
N ASN A 220 5.95 -15.30 -17.48
CA ASN A 220 5.60 -14.91 -18.85
C ASN A 220 6.84 -14.40 -19.60
N LYS A 221 7.50 -15.31 -20.35
CA LYS A 221 8.72 -14.99 -21.10
C LYS A 221 8.55 -13.81 -22.06
N ASP A 222 7.41 -13.73 -22.73
CA ASP A 222 7.09 -12.60 -23.63
C ASP A 222 7.10 -11.25 -22.91
N MET A 223 6.65 -11.22 -21.64
CA MET A 223 6.68 -10.00 -20.81
C MET A 223 8.09 -9.70 -20.32
N SER A 224 8.84 -10.71 -19.90
CA SER A 224 10.24 -10.55 -19.51
C SER A 224 11.09 -9.98 -20.66
N ASP A 225 10.98 -10.57 -21.86
CA ASP A 225 11.72 -10.12 -23.05
C ASP A 225 11.32 -8.68 -23.42
N MET A 226 10.03 -8.34 -23.26
CA MET A 226 9.53 -6.98 -23.49
C MET A 226 10.12 -5.96 -22.50
N VAL A 227 10.15 -6.27 -21.20
CA VAL A 227 10.75 -5.40 -20.16
C VAL A 227 12.24 -5.18 -20.45
N VAL A 228 12.99 -6.25 -20.74
CA VAL A 228 14.42 -6.17 -21.06
C VAL A 228 14.65 -5.32 -22.31
N ALA A 229 13.87 -5.53 -23.37
CA ALA A 229 13.98 -4.73 -24.59
C ALA A 229 13.69 -3.24 -24.32
N MET A 230 12.64 -2.95 -23.54
CA MET A 230 12.29 -1.59 -23.11
C MET A 230 13.42 -0.93 -22.33
N TRP A 231 14.00 -1.63 -21.35
CA TRP A 231 15.10 -1.12 -20.54
C TRP A 231 16.34 -0.81 -21.39
N GLN A 232 16.77 -1.77 -22.21
CA GLN A 232 17.94 -1.58 -23.07
C GLN A 232 17.75 -0.52 -24.17
N SER A 233 16.50 -0.14 -24.44
CA SER A 233 16.14 0.95 -25.35
C SER A 233 15.76 2.23 -24.61
N GLN A 234 16.06 2.33 -23.31
CA GLN A 234 15.81 3.53 -22.48
C GLN A 234 14.34 3.98 -22.51
N GLY A 235 13.41 3.02 -22.56
CA GLY A 235 11.98 3.27 -22.68
C GLY A 235 11.50 3.68 -24.08
N ASN A 236 12.37 3.71 -25.10
CA ASN A 236 12.00 4.12 -26.45
C ASN A 236 11.16 3.04 -27.16
N LEU A 237 9.85 3.27 -27.27
CA LEU A 237 8.90 2.34 -27.88
C LEU A 237 9.28 1.87 -29.31
N VAL A 238 9.84 2.76 -30.14
CA VAL A 238 10.18 2.40 -31.52
C VAL A 238 11.37 1.45 -31.55
N GLN A 239 12.42 1.78 -30.80
CA GLN A 239 13.62 0.93 -30.70
C GLN A 239 13.32 -0.40 -30.03
N SER A 240 12.50 -0.42 -28.97
CA SER A 240 12.07 -1.65 -28.31
C SER A 240 11.29 -2.56 -29.26
N ALA A 241 10.37 -2.01 -30.05
CA ALA A 241 9.59 -2.77 -31.02
C ALA A 241 10.48 -3.36 -32.12
N GLN A 242 11.46 -2.58 -32.60
CA GLN A 242 12.48 -3.06 -33.54
C GLN A 242 13.31 -4.22 -32.95
N LYS A 243 13.77 -4.11 -31.70
CA LYS A 243 14.51 -5.18 -31.01
C LYS A 243 13.70 -6.47 -30.84
N LEU A 244 12.39 -6.32 -30.60
CA LEU A 244 11.47 -7.43 -30.45
C LEU A 244 10.94 -7.96 -31.79
N TYR A 245 11.33 -7.36 -32.93
CA TYR A 245 10.82 -7.67 -34.27
C TYR A 245 9.29 -7.62 -34.38
N ILE A 246 8.66 -6.70 -33.64
CA ILE A 246 7.21 -6.46 -33.69
C ILE A 246 6.89 -5.03 -34.12
N HIS A 247 5.64 -4.80 -34.50
CA HIS A 247 5.16 -3.45 -34.79
C HIS A 247 4.98 -2.65 -33.48
N ARG A 248 5.18 -1.32 -33.54
CA ARG A 248 4.99 -0.41 -32.40
C ARG A 248 3.61 -0.56 -31.75
N ASN A 249 2.56 -0.73 -32.55
CA ASN A 249 1.20 -0.89 -32.04
C ASN A 249 1.02 -2.23 -31.29
N SER A 250 1.69 -3.29 -31.74
CA SER A 250 1.68 -4.58 -31.06
C SER A 250 2.41 -4.49 -29.72
N LEU A 251 3.54 -3.77 -29.66
CA LEU A 251 4.22 -3.47 -28.40
C LEU A 251 3.32 -2.65 -27.47
N GLN A 252 2.68 -1.60 -27.98
CA GLN A 252 1.75 -0.77 -27.21
C GLN A 252 0.63 -1.61 -26.59
N TYR A 253 0.01 -2.49 -27.36
CA TYR A 253 -1.02 -3.41 -26.86
C TYR A 253 -0.48 -4.35 -25.76
N LYS A 254 0.73 -4.90 -25.92
CA LYS A 254 1.35 -5.73 -24.88
C LYS A 254 1.62 -4.93 -23.60
N LEU A 255 2.08 -3.69 -23.71
CA LEU A 255 2.27 -2.79 -22.58
C LEU A 255 0.96 -2.46 -21.87
N ASP A 256 -0.09 -2.15 -22.61
CA ASP A 256 -1.41 -1.86 -22.03
C ASP A 256 -1.98 -3.09 -21.32
N LYS A 257 -1.80 -4.29 -21.90
CA LYS A 257 -2.18 -5.56 -21.25
C LYS A 257 -1.39 -5.79 -19.97
N LEU A 258 -0.08 -5.56 -19.97
CA LEU A 258 0.74 -5.70 -18.78
C LEU A 258 0.33 -4.70 -17.69
N LYS A 259 0.02 -3.45 -18.06
CA LYS A 259 -0.49 -2.46 -17.11
C LYS A 259 -1.76 -2.97 -16.43
N VAL A 260 -2.73 -3.49 -17.20
CA VAL A 260 -3.97 -4.04 -16.62
C VAL A 260 -3.71 -5.23 -15.69
N GLN A 261 -2.72 -6.08 -15.98
CA GLN A 261 -2.43 -7.29 -15.19
C GLN A 261 -1.56 -7.03 -13.95
N SER A 262 -0.70 -6.01 -13.99
CA SER A 262 0.34 -5.80 -12.99
C SER A 262 0.27 -4.45 -12.29
N GLY A 263 -0.49 -3.50 -12.83
CA GLY A 263 -0.52 -2.09 -12.43
C GLY A 263 0.64 -1.26 -12.98
N LEU A 264 1.74 -1.89 -13.43
CA LEU A 264 2.94 -1.18 -13.88
C LEU A 264 2.76 -0.55 -15.27
N ASN A 265 3.03 0.75 -15.37
CA ASN A 265 3.09 1.45 -16.65
C ASN A 265 4.55 1.59 -17.10
N LEU A 266 5.07 0.62 -17.85
CA LEU A 266 6.49 0.62 -18.27
C LEU A 266 6.92 1.80 -19.19
N LYS A 267 6.02 2.73 -19.50
CA LYS A 267 6.38 4.03 -20.09
C LYS A 267 6.94 5.00 -19.05
N ASN A 268 6.56 4.83 -17.79
CA ASN A 268 7.17 5.49 -16.64
C ASN A 268 8.52 4.79 -16.34
N LEU A 269 9.55 5.60 -16.06
CA LEU A 269 10.89 5.10 -15.82
C LEU A 269 11.00 4.32 -14.50
N ASP A 270 10.29 4.71 -13.45
CA ASP A 270 10.34 4.04 -12.14
C ASP A 270 9.68 2.66 -12.22
N ASP A 271 8.53 2.56 -12.89
CA ASP A 271 7.87 1.28 -13.20
C ASP A 271 8.78 0.36 -14.01
N LEU A 272 9.41 0.90 -15.05
CA LEU A 272 10.31 0.14 -15.91
C LEU A 272 11.57 -0.30 -15.15
N ALA A 273 12.14 0.56 -14.33
CA ALA A 273 13.30 0.25 -13.50
C ALA A 273 12.98 -0.85 -12.48
N PHE A 274 11.84 -0.74 -11.79
CA PHE A 274 11.38 -1.77 -10.88
C PHE A 274 11.21 -3.12 -11.59
N ALA A 275 10.47 -3.15 -12.70
CA ALA A 275 10.22 -4.37 -13.45
C ALA A 275 11.53 -5.03 -13.94
N TYR A 276 12.46 -4.24 -14.45
CA TYR A 276 13.75 -4.74 -14.92
C TYR A 276 14.59 -5.31 -13.77
N LEU A 277 14.77 -4.54 -12.68
CA LEU A 277 15.54 -4.99 -11.52
C LEU A 277 14.92 -6.21 -10.85
N PHE A 278 13.59 -6.30 -10.80
CA PHE A 278 12.88 -7.46 -10.27
C PHE A 278 13.18 -8.74 -11.05
N ILE A 279 13.26 -8.66 -12.38
CA ILE A 279 13.63 -9.79 -13.25
C ILE A 279 15.10 -10.20 -13.05
N GLU A 280 16.00 -9.23 -12.84
CA GLU A 280 17.44 -9.47 -12.67
C GLU A 280 17.82 -9.96 -11.25
N LYS A 281 16.95 -9.80 -10.25
CA LYS A 281 17.16 -10.17 -8.83
C LYS A 281 17.28 -11.70 -8.59
N LYS A 282 17.67 -12.50 -9.58
CA LYS A 282 17.82 -13.96 -9.47
C LYS A 282 18.85 -14.39 -8.43
#